data_AF-Q5JFB1-F1
#
_entry.id   AF-Q5JFB1-F1
#
_cell.length_a   1.000
_cell.length_b   1.000
_cell.length_c   1.000
_cell.angle_alpha   90.00
_cell.angle_beta   90.00
_cell.angle_gamma   90.00
#
_symmetry.space_group_name_H-M   'P 1'
#
loop_
_entity.id
_entity.type
_entity.pdbx_description
1 polymer ?
#
loop_
_entity_poly.entity_id
_entity_poly.type
_entity_poly.pdbx_seq_one_letter_code
_entity_poly.pdbx_strand_id
1 'polypeptide(L)'
;MYAHRSTPSFSKVILRLFAVVSLIFLAYFSYSTFAEHDPLKERLYELGYPTEGFIFSNNTIRWADGHLTIVQGAYVEDYPVTAEQAYEIARQYLASYNKKLEKYNYKLYPDKKSLTEKEKDGQKYWVFELKLDTGGSKLFAGFIWVNRKTGAVSVKGLLG
;
A
#
# COMPACT_ATOMS: atom_id res chain seq x y z
N MET A 1 -66.83 -13.63 -4.08
CA MET A 1 -66.37 -12.27 -4.38
C MET A 1 -64.88 -12.32 -4.64
N TYR A 2 -64.45 -12.03 -5.88
CA TYR A 2 -63.03 -12.05 -6.25
C TYR A 2 -62.29 -10.90 -5.56
N ALA A 3 -61.24 -11.21 -4.81
CA ALA A 3 -60.35 -10.22 -4.24
C ALA A 3 -59.47 -9.65 -5.37
N HIS A 4 -59.74 -8.39 -5.76
CA HIS A 4 -58.86 -7.64 -6.66
C HIS A 4 -57.50 -7.47 -5.98
N ARG A 5 -56.50 -8.28 -6.35
CA ARG A 5 -55.11 -7.99 -6.02
C ARG A 5 -54.68 -6.83 -6.90
N SER A 6 -54.44 -5.68 -6.27
CA SER A 6 -53.85 -4.52 -6.93
C SER A 6 -52.42 -4.89 -7.36
N THR A 7 -52.22 -5.01 -8.67
CA THR A 7 -50.89 -5.20 -9.25
C THR A 7 -50.10 -3.92 -9.00
N PRO A 8 -48.91 -3.98 -8.37
CA PRO A 8 -48.12 -2.78 -8.11
C PRO A 8 -47.75 -2.11 -9.43
N SER A 9 -47.88 -0.78 -9.50
CA SER A 9 -47.55 -0.07 -10.74
C SER A 9 -46.07 -0.26 -11.08
N PHE A 10 -45.78 -0.51 -12.35
CA PHE A 10 -44.44 -0.74 -12.87
C PHE A 10 -43.43 0.34 -12.43
N SER A 11 -43.86 1.60 -12.45
CA SER A 11 -43.07 2.74 -11.97
C SER A 11 -42.70 2.64 -10.47
N LYS A 12 -43.61 2.18 -9.60
CA LYS A 12 -43.32 1.99 -8.16
C LYS A 12 -42.34 0.84 -7.93
N VAL A 13 -42.41 -0.20 -8.76
CA VAL A 13 -41.46 -1.33 -8.69
C VAL A 13 -40.07 -0.87 -9.13
N ILE A 14 -39.96 -0.15 -10.24
CA ILE A 14 -38.67 0.40 -10.73
C ILE A 14 -38.06 1.37 -9.72
N LEU A 15 -38.85 2.30 -9.17
CA LEU A 15 -38.35 3.27 -8.19
C LEU A 15 -37.78 2.56 -6.94
N ARG A 16 -38.46 1.53 -6.45
CA ARG A 16 -37.98 0.72 -5.32
C ARG A 16 -36.71 -0.04 -5.67
N LEU A 17 -36.64 -0.62 -6.86
CA LEU A 17 -35.43 -1.32 -7.31
C LEU A 17 -34.25 -0.35 -7.41
N PHE A 18 -34.46 0.82 -8.03
CA PHE A 18 -33.45 1.87 -8.15
C PHE A 18 -32.97 2.36 -6.77
N ALA A 19 -33.88 2.58 -5.82
CA ALA A 19 -33.54 2.99 -4.46
C ALA A 19 -32.72 1.92 -3.73
N VAL A 20 -33.10 0.64 -3.85
CA VAL A 20 -32.38 -0.47 -3.23
C VAL A 20 -30.98 -0.62 -3.83
N VAL A 21 -30.86 -0.60 -5.17
CA VAL A 21 -29.56 -0.69 -5.85
C VAL A 21 -28.68 0.51 -5.51
N SER A 22 -29.24 1.72 -5.48
CA SER A 22 -28.50 2.93 -5.10
C SER A 22 -28.00 2.87 -3.65
N LEU A 23 -28.81 2.35 -2.72
CA LEU A 23 -28.40 2.15 -1.34
C LEU A 23 -27.27 1.11 -1.22
N ILE A 24 -27.35 0.01 -1.96
CA ILE A 24 -26.28 -1.00 -2.02
C ILE A 24 -25.01 -0.39 -2.59
N PHE A 25 -25.10 0.39 -3.66
CA PHE A 25 -23.95 1.09 -4.24
C PHE A 25 -23.34 2.10 -3.28
N LEU A 26 -24.15 2.90 -2.59
CA LEU A 26 -23.68 3.88 -1.60
C LEU A 26 -23.04 3.20 -0.39
N ALA A 27 -23.60 2.08 0.08
CA ALA A 27 -23.04 1.30 1.17
C ALA A 27 -21.73 0.61 0.76
N TYR A 28 -21.65 0.08 -0.46
CA TYR A 28 -20.42 -0.48 -1.00
C TYR A 28 -19.36 0.61 -1.22
N PHE A 29 -19.74 1.76 -1.77
CA PHE A 29 -18.85 2.87 -2.02
C PHE A 29 -18.30 3.45 -0.72
N SER A 30 -19.15 3.69 0.28
CA SER A 30 -18.73 4.17 1.60
C SER A 30 -17.84 3.15 2.30
N TYR A 31 -18.17 1.86 2.25
CA TYR A 31 -17.31 0.81 2.77
C TYR A 31 -15.97 0.77 2.03
N SER A 32 -15.93 0.78 0.69
CA SER A 32 -14.69 0.74 -0.07
C SER A 32 -13.81 1.98 0.12
N THR A 33 -14.42 3.16 0.28
CA THR A 33 -13.69 4.43 0.37
C THR A 33 -13.17 4.69 1.78
N PHE A 34 -13.88 4.22 2.81
CA PHE A 34 -13.52 4.50 4.20
C PHE A 34 -12.99 3.27 4.98
N ALA A 35 -13.20 2.03 4.49
CA ALA A 35 -12.78 0.81 5.21
C ALA A 35 -11.42 0.24 4.75
N GLU A 36 -10.85 0.68 3.62
CA GLU A 36 -9.46 0.35 3.29
C GLU A 36 -8.51 1.26 4.06
N HIS A 37 -8.25 0.90 5.32
CA HIS A 37 -7.03 1.31 6.02
C HIS A 37 -5.83 0.65 5.32
N ASP A 38 -5.32 1.30 4.27
CA ASP A 38 -4.07 0.89 3.63
C ASP A 38 -2.91 1.17 4.61
N PRO A 39 -2.27 0.13 5.18
CA PRO A 39 -1.24 0.32 6.18
C PRO A 39 -0.03 1.09 5.65
N LEU A 40 0.19 1.12 4.32
CA LEU A 40 1.23 1.93 3.72
C LEU A 40 0.89 3.43 3.74
N LYS A 41 -0.37 3.80 3.46
CA LYS A 41 -0.81 5.20 3.49
C LYS A 41 -0.79 5.76 4.91
N GLU A 42 -1.28 4.98 5.87
CA GLU A 42 -1.18 5.33 7.29
C GLU A 42 0.28 5.57 7.68
N ARG A 43 1.16 4.66 7.28
CA ARG A 43 2.57 4.76 7.62
C ARG A 43 3.28 5.91 6.90
N LEU A 44 2.94 6.21 5.65
CA LEU A 44 3.40 7.40 4.94
C LEU A 44 2.99 8.68 5.65
N TYR A 45 1.73 8.77 6.09
CA TYR A 45 1.22 9.91 6.85
C TYR A 45 2.01 10.10 8.15
N GLU A 46 2.27 9.03 8.89
CA GLU A 46 3.12 9.06 10.10
C GLU A 46 4.57 9.50 9.82
N LEU A 47 5.08 9.24 8.62
CA LEU A 47 6.41 9.68 8.16
C LEU A 47 6.42 11.14 7.65
N GLY A 48 5.29 11.84 7.72
CA GLY A 48 5.16 13.25 7.37
C GLY A 48 4.86 13.51 5.89
N TYR A 49 4.38 12.50 5.16
CA TYR A 49 3.84 12.69 3.82
C TYR A 49 2.39 13.18 3.87
N PRO A 50 1.96 14.06 2.95
CA PRO A 50 0.58 14.48 2.89
C PRO A 50 -0.33 13.35 2.40
N THR A 51 -1.62 13.44 2.72
CA THR A 51 -2.62 12.52 2.16
C THR A 51 -2.92 12.80 0.69
N GLU A 52 -2.75 14.06 0.25
CA GLU A 52 -3.00 14.52 -1.12
C GLU A 52 -1.99 15.59 -1.55
N GLY A 53 -1.67 15.64 -2.84
CA GLY A 53 -0.76 16.65 -3.41
C GLY A 53 0.68 16.50 -2.91
N PHE A 54 1.27 17.60 -2.43
CA PHE A 54 2.63 17.63 -1.92
C PHE A 54 2.79 18.65 -0.78
N ILE A 55 3.79 18.43 0.07
CA ILE A 55 4.28 19.40 1.05
C ILE A 55 5.70 19.78 0.66
N PHE A 56 5.98 21.08 0.58
CA PHE A 56 7.33 21.60 0.40
C PHE A 56 7.84 22.19 1.71
N SER A 57 8.94 21.63 2.23
CA SER A 57 9.58 22.09 3.46
C SER A 57 11.07 21.78 3.42
N ASN A 58 11.91 22.68 3.93
CA ASN A 58 13.37 22.50 4.00
C ASN A 58 13.98 21.98 2.69
N ASN A 59 13.67 22.67 1.57
CA ASN A 59 14.17 22.31 0.25
C ASN A 59 13.76 20.90 -0.23
N THR A 60 12.76 20.30 0.40
CA THR A 60 12.31 18.94 0.13
C THR A 60 10.82 18.94 -0.19
N ILE A 61 10.44 18.36 -1.32
CA ILE A 61 9.06 18.10 -1.72
C ILE A 61 8.74 16.65 -1.36
N ARG A 62 7.74 16.47 -0.50
CA ARG A 62 7.15 15.17 -0.17
C ARG A 62 5.81 15.05 -0.85
N TRP A 63 5.69 14.12 -1.77
CA TRP A 63 4.47 13.87 -2.53
C TRP A 63 3.61 12.82 -1.85
N ALA A 64 2.28 12.88 -1.99
CA ALA A 64 1.37 12.01 -1.24
C ALA A 64 1.58 10.49 -1.48
N ASP A 65 2.12 10.12 -2.63
CA ASP A 65 2.46 8.74 -3.00
C ASP A 65 3.80 8.26 -2.42
N GLY A 66 4.55 9.12 -1.74
CA GLY A 66 5.88 8.82 -1.23
C GLY A 66 7.01 9.14 -2.20
N HIS A 67 6.78 9.81 -3.33
CA HIS A 67 7.90 10.41 -4.07
C HIS A 67 8.60 11.45 -3.20
N LEU A 68 9.90 11.64 -3.44
CA LEU A 68 10.68 12.68 -2.77
C LEU A 68 11.51 13.43 -3.79
N THR A 69 11.43 14.76 -3.76
CA THR A 69 12.26 15.63 -4.59
C THR A 69 13.02 16.60 -3.68
N ILE A 70 14.32 16.74 -3.88
CA ILE A 70 15.19 17.60 -3.09
C ILE A 70 15.77 18.69 -3.99
N VAL A 71 15.59 19.95 -3.62
CA VAL A 71 15.97 21.13 -4.41
C VAL A 71 17.19 21.79 -3.77
N GLN A 72 18.35 21.67 -4.38
CA GLN A 72 19.62 22.24 -3.92
C GLN A 72 20.09 23.34 -4.88
N GLY A 73 19.63 24.58 -4.66
CA GLY A 73 19.93 25.70 -5.55
C GLY A 73 19.38 25.44 -6.96
N ALA A 74 20.27 25.31 -7.95
CA ALA A 74 19.91 24.99 -9.33
C ALA A 74 19.78 23.47 -9.62
N TYR A 75 20.17 22.61 -8.67
CA TYR A 75 20.11 21.17 -8.82
C TYR A 75 18.84 20.60 -8.19
N VAL A 76 18.18 19.70 -8.92
CA VAL A 76 17.00 18.97 -8.43
C VAL A 76 17.34 17.50 -8.42
N GLU A 77 17.28 16.89 -7.24
CA GLU A 77 17.42 15.45 -7.07
C GLU A 77 16.06 14.80 -6.86
N ASP A 78 15.70 13.88 -7.74
CA ASP A 78 14.43 13.18 -7.67
C ASP A 78 14.60 11.71 -7.24
N TYR A 79 13.68 11.27 -6.39
CA TYR A 79 13.56 9.90 -5.89
C TYR A 79 12.15 9.38 -6.24
N PRO A 80 11.99 8.82 -7.44
CA PRO A 80 10.68 8.52 -8.01
C PRO A 80 10.05 7.22 -7.50
N VAL A 81 10.75 6.39 -6.73
CA VAL A 81 10.16 5.12 -6.28
C VAL A 81 9.21 5.38 -5.11
N THR A 82 7.91 5.19 -5.34
CA THR A 82 6.86 5.31 -4.32
C THR A 82 7.01 4.24 -3.23
N ALA A 83 6.35 4.42 -2.08
CA ALA A 83 6.33 3.37 -1.05
C ALA A 83 5.61 2.10 -1.54
N GLU A 84 4.55 2.25 -2.34
CA GLU A 84 3.81 1.13 -2.92
C GLU A 84 4.63 0.37 -3.96
N GLN A 85 5.31 1.09 -4.86
CA GLN A 85 6.23 0.51 -5.83
C GLN A 85 7.37 -0.21 -5.11
N ALA A 86 7.95 0.38 -4.07
CA ALA A 86 8.99 -0.27 -3.29
C ALA A 86 8.50 -1.56 -2.63
N TYR A 87 7.27 -1.57 -2.12
CA TYR A 87 6.66 -2.76 -1.56
C TYR A 87 6.50 -3.88 -2.61
N GLU A 88 6.01 -3.54 -3.80
CA GLU A 88 5.86 -4.51 -4.89
C GLU A 88 7.20 -5.00 -5.43
N ILE A 89 8.19 -4.12 -5.58
CA ILE A 89 9.58 -4.50 -5.92
C ILE A 89 10.12 -5.49 -4.88
N ALA A 90 9.94 -5.20 -3.58
CA ALA A 90 10.36 -6.09 -2.50
C ALA A 90 9.66 -7.45 -2.57
N ARG A 91 8.35 -7.49 -2.84
CA ARG A 91 7.60 -8.74 -3.01
C ARG A 91 8.08 -9.55 -4.22
N GLN A 92 8.32 -8.90 -5.35
CA GLN A 92 8.82 -9.54 -6.56
C GLN A 92 10.22 -10.12 -6.35
N TYR A 93 11.11 -9.38 -5.69
CA TYR A 93 12.43 -9.86 -5.30
C TYR A 93 12.35 -11.16 -4.48
N LEU A 94 11.43 -11.22 -3.52
CA LEU A 94 11.22 -12.37 -2.64
C LEU A 94 10.52 -13.56 -3.32
N ALA A 95 9.90 -13.38 -4.49
CA ALA A 95 9.15 -14.44 -5.16
C ALA A 95 10.02 -15.67 -5.46
N SER A 96 11.26 -15.46 -5.90
CA SER A 96 12.22 -16.53 -6.18
C SER A 96 12.62 -17.33 -4.93
N TYR A 97 12.75 -16.66 -3.79
CA TYR A 97 13.02 -17.27 -2.48
C TYR A 97 11.80 -18.04 -1.98
N ASN A 98 10.61 -17.45 -2.09
CA ASN A 98 9.36 -18.06 -1.68
C ASN A 98 9.06 -19.36 -2.43
N LYS A 99 9.39 -19.43 -3.72
CA LYS A 99 9.29 -20.68 -4.48
C LYS A 99 10.13 -21.82 -3.90
N LYS A 100 11.27 -21.51 -3.28
CA LYS A 100 12.12 -22.51 -2.59
C LYS A 100 11.59 -22.86 -1.21
N LEU A 101 10.93 -21.92 -0.53
CA LEU A 101 10.38 -22.06 0.81
C LEU A 101 9.00 -22.76 0.83
N GLU A 102 8.30 -22.75 -0.30
CA GLU A 102 7.00 -23.40 -0.48
C GLU A 102 7.03 -24.89 -0.10
N LYS A 103 8.13 -25.59 -0.38
CA LYS A 103 8.32 -27.00 0.01
C LYS A 103 8.32 -27.24 1.52
N TYR A 104 8.53 -26.20 2.32
CA TYR A 104 8.46 -26.22 3.78
C TYR A 104 7.18 -25.56 4.32
N ASN A 105 6.24 -25.17 3.44
CA ASN A 105 5.08 -24.36 3.79
C ASN A 105 5.45 -23.00 4.42
N TYR A 106 6.59 -22.45 4.01
CA TYR A 106 7.12 -21.18 4.54
C TYR A 106 7.00 -20.05 3.52
N LYS A 107 6.83 -18.82 4.00
CA LYS A 107 6.71 -17.64 3.14
C LYS A 107 7.36 -16.40 3.76
N LEU A 108 8.27 -15.79 3.03
CA LEU A 108 8.82 -14.47 3.33
C LEU A 108 7.94 -13.38 2.72
N TYR A 109 7.68 -12.34 3.50
CA TYR A 109 6.98 -11.17 3.01
C TYR A 109 7.47 -9.90 3.72
N PRO A 110 7.46 -8.75 3.02
CA PRO A 110 7.69 -7.46 3.66
C PRO A 110 6.44 -7.05 4.45
N ASP A 111 6.63 -6.53 5.66
CA ASP A 111 5.54 -6.02 6.50
C ASP A 111 5.25 -4.55 6.16
N LYS A 112 4.07 -4.28 5.58
CA LYS A 112 3.65 -2.93 5.19
C LYS A 112 3.70 -1.92 6.34
N LYS A 113 3.33 -2.35 7.55
CA LYS A 113 3.25 -1.48 8.75
C LYS A 113 4.62 -1.01 9.22
N SER A 114 5.67 -1.72 8.83
CA SER A 114 7.04 -1.43 9.24
C SER A 114 7.78 -0.44 8.33
N LEU A 115 7.12 0.08 7.29
CA LEU A 115 7.71 1.03 6.34
C LEU A 115 8.43 2.15 7.09
N THR A 116 9.69 2.38 6.72
CA THR A 116 10.49 3.48 7.27
C THR A 116 11.44 4.02 6.22
N GLU A 117 11.91 5.25 6.44
CA GLU A 117 12.92 5.90 5.61
C GLU A 117 14.29 5.72 6.24
N LYS A 118 15.28 5.32 5.44
CA LYS A 118 16.68 5.31 5.86
C LYS A 118 17.58 5.92 4.81
N GLU A 119 18.68 6.49 5.29
CA GLU A 119 19.75 6.99 4.44
C GLU A 119 21.01 6.17 4.68
N LYS A 120 21.69 5.80 3.60
CA LYS A 120 22.94 5.06 3.63
C LYS A 120 23.78 5.44 2.42
N ASP A 121 25.04 5.81 2.63
CA ASP A 121 25.99 6.15 1.56
C ASP A 121 25.48 7.25 0.63
N GLY A 122 24.79 8.26 1.18
CA GLY A 122 24.18 9.37 0.42
C GLY A 122 22.95 8.97 -0.42
N GLN A 123 22.48 7.73 -0.29
CA GLN A 123 21.30 7.22 -0.98
C GLN A 123 20.15 7.05 0.01
N LYS A 124 18.92 7.32 -0.44
CA LYS A 124 17.71 7.18 0.36
C LYS A 124 16.99 5.89 0.02
N TYR A 125 16.45 5.22 1.03
CA TYR A 125 15.85 3.90 0.94
C TYR A 125 14.49 3.86 1.62
N TRP A 126 13.57 3.13 1.00
CA TRP A 126 12.43 2.54 1.68
C TRP A 126 12.87 1.25 2.35
N VAL A 127 12.53 1.08 3.62
CA VAL A 127 12.92 -0.11 4.37
C VAL A 127 11.68 -0.75 4.98
N PHE A 128 11.56 -2.06 4.78
CA PHE A 128 10.53 -2.89 5.39
C PHE A 128 11.18 -3.98 6.25
N GLU A 129 10.56 -4.30 7.37
CA GLU A 129 10.81 -5.55 8.08
C GLU A 129 10.37 -6.73 7.23
N LEU A 130 11.24 -7.72 7.13
CA LEU A 130 10.97 -8.99 6.51
C LEU A 130 10.44 -9.95 7.58
N LYS A 131 9.27 -10.53 7.34
CA LYS A 131 8.68 -11.56 8.20
C LYS A 131 8.71 -12.90 7.48
N LEU A 132 9.05 -13.96 8.22
CA LEU A 132 8.93 -15.35 7.81
C LEU A 132 7.68 -15.94 8.43
N ASP A 133 6.71 -16.28 7.60
CA ASP A 133 5.58 -17.12 7.97
C ASP A 133 6.02 -18.58 7.93
N THR A 134 5.82 -19.29 9.04
CA THR A 134 6.14 -20.72 9.18
C THR A 134 4.89 -21.60 9.22
N GLY A 135 3.71 -21.05 8.89
CA GLY A 135 2.42 -21.74 8.92
C GLY A 135 1.75 -21.78 10.30
N GLY A 136 2.50 -21.53 11.38
CA GLY A 136 1.98 -21.38 12.74
C GLY A 136 2.51 -20.17 13.50
N SER A 137 3.58 -19.54 13.02
CA SER A 137 4.17 -18.36 13.64
C SER A 137 4.80 -17.42 12.60
N LYS A 138 4.84 -16.14 12.94
CA LYS A 138 5.47 -15.08 12.13
C LYS A 138 6.73 -14.62 12.84
N LEU A 139 7.88 -14.93 12.25
CA LEU A 139 9.20 -14.61 12.80
C LEU A 139 9.82 -13.43 12.06
N PHE A 140 10.61 -12.64 12.78
CA PHE A 140 11.43 -11.60 12.15
C PHE A 140 12.59 -12.25 11.39
N ALA A 141 12.75 -11.89 10.11
CA ALA A 141 13.76 -12.48 9.21
C ALA A 141 14.82 -11.48 8.74
N GLY A 142 14.63 -10.18 8.98
CA GLY A 142 15.56 -9.14 8.57
C GLY A 142 14.87 -7.88 8.10
N PHE A 143 15.59 -7.09 7.31
CA PHE A 143 15.09 -5.90 6.64
C PHE A 143 15.35 -6.00 5.14
N ILE A 144 14.40 -5.54 4.34
CA ILE A 144 14.57 -5.33 2.90
C ILE A 144 14.58 -3.84 2.62
N TRP A 145 15.61 -3.39 1.92
CA TRP A 145 15.90 -2.00 1.59
C TRP A 145 15.73 -1.83 0.10
N VAL A 146 14.94 -0.84 -0.31
CA VAL A 146 14.68 -0.51 -1.71
C VAL A 146 15.16 0.91 -1.95
N ASN A 147 16.15 1.05 -2.82
CA ASN A 147 16.71 2.36 -3.17
C ASN A 147 15.62 3.21 -3.84
N ARG A 148 15.40 4.41 -3.32
CA ARG A 148 14.30 5.27 -3.77
C ARG A 148 14.52 5.92 -5.13
N LYS A 149 15.75 5.88 -5.63
CA LYS A 149 16.15 6.43 -6.93
C LYS A 149 16.13 5.39 -8.04
N THR A 150 16.60 4.18 -7.74
CA THR A 150 16.85 3.13 -8.74
C THR A 150 15.95 1.92 -8.60
N GLY A 151 15.26 1.75 -7.47
CA GLY A 151 14.53 0.53 -7.15
C GLY A 151 15.42 -0.67 -6.80
N ALA A 152 16.75 -0.49 -6.72
CA ALA A 152 17.67 -1.55 -6.36
C ALA A 152 17.37 -2.09 -4.95
N VAL A 153 17.39 -3.42 -4.81
CA VAL A 153 17.04 -4.10 -3.57
C VAL A 153 18.29 -4.58 -2.85
N SER A 154 18.36 -4.34 -1.54
CA SER A 154 19.35 -4.93 -0.63
C SER A 154 18.62 -5.55 0.55
N VAL A 155 18.96 -6.79 0.89
CA VAL A 155 18.44 -7.45 2.11
C VAL A 155 19.53 -7.43 3.18
N LYS A 156 19.13 -7.21 4.43
CA LYS A 156 20.01 -7.31 5.60
C LYS A 156 19.32 -8.15 6.69
N GLY A 157 19.81 -9.35 6.99
CA GLY A 157 19.23 -10.24 8.00
C GLY A 157 19.63 -11.71 7.84
N LEU A 158 18.74 -12.62 8.24
CA LEU A 158 19.00 -14.09 8.20
C LEU A 158 19.25 -14.65 6.79
N LEU A 159 19.04 -13.82 5.76
CA LEU A 159 19.17 -14.18 4.36
C LEU A 159 20.34 -13.47 3.66
N GLY A 160 21.15 -12.69 4.40
CA GLY A 160 22.29 -11.90 3.91
C GLY A 160 22.66 -10.76 4.83
#